data_AF-A0A0R2FFW6-F1
#
_entry.id   AF-A0A0R2FFW6-F1
#
_cell.length_a   1.000
_cell.length_b   1.000
_cell.length_c   1.000
_cell.angle_alpha   90.00
_cell.angle_beta   90.00
_cell.angle_gamma   90.00
#
_symmetry.space_group_name_H-M   'P 1'
#
loop_
_entity.id
_entity.type
_entity.pdbx_description
1 polymer ?
#
loop_
_entity_poly.entity_id
_entity_poly.type
_entity_poly.pdbx_seq_one_letter_code
_entity_poly.pdbx_strand_id
1 'polypeptide(L)' 'MRLYAPDSPDRRKRYLYHQVVQMLQQDPPVPIAQIARTIGTSRSQIYRIKKFSNL' A
#
# COMPACT_ATOMS: atom_id res chain seq x y z
N MET A 1 7.27 15.52 3.95
CA MET A 1 7.43 14.11 4.38
C MET A 1 6.41 13.23 3.67
N ARG A 2 6.86 12.15 3.00
CA ARG A 2 5.94 11.16 2.42
C ARG A 2 5.40 10.28 3.55
N LEU A 3 4.07 10.17 3.63
CA LEU A 3 3.41 9.54 4.76
C LEU A 3 3.42 8.01 4.69
N TYR A 4 3.27 7.41 3.51
CA TYR A 4 3.25 5.96 3.29
C TYR A 4 4.46 5.55 2.47
N ALA A 5 5.50 5.11 3.17
CA ALA A 5 6.81 4.79 2.63
C ALA A 5 7.49 3.78 3.59
N PRO A 6 8.48 3.00 3.14
CA PRO A 6 9.17 2.01 3.99
C PRO A 6 9.89 2.66 5.18
N ASP A 7 10.29 3.91 5.04
CA ASP A 7 11.02 4.72 6.02
C ASP A 7 10.15 5.79 6.72
N SER A 8 8.82 5.76 6.52
CA SER A 8 7.91 6.73 7.16
C SER A 8 8.13 6.77 8.67
N PRO A 9 8.24 7.92 9.36
CA PRO A 9 8.44 7.95 10.81
C PRO A 9 7.25 7.35 11.58
N ASP A 10 6.06 7.36 10.97
CA ASP A 10 4.85 6.77 11.51
C ASP A 10 4.84 5.23 11.31
N ARG A 11 4.95 4.50 12.42
CA ARG A 11 4.98 3.03 12.44
C ARG A 11 3.75 2.41 11.77
N ARG A 12 2.56 2.98 11.96
CA ARG A 12 1.34 2.46 11.35
C ARG A 12 1.39 2.62 9.84
N LYS A 13 1.88 3.76 9.35
CA LYS A 13 1.97 4.00 7.91
C LYS A 13 3.05 3.16 7.23
N ARG A 14 4.17 2.88 7.91
CA ARG A 14 5.16 1.89 7.42
C ARG A 14 4.52 0.50 7.29
N TYR A 15 3.81 0.05 8.34
CA TYR A 15 3.14 -1.24 8.33
C TYR A 15 2.14 -1.35 7.16
N LEU A 16 1.31 -0.32 6.97
CA LEU A 16 0.34 -0.29 5.87
C LEU A 16 1.01 -0.26 4.50
N TYR A 17 2.14 0.44 4.35
CA TYR A 17 2.93 0.43 3.12
C TYR A 17 3.36 -1.00 2.75
N HIS A 18 3.99 -1.73 3.68
CA HIS A 18 4.45 -3.09 3.42
C HIS A 18 3.32 -4.06 3.13
N GLN A 19 2.20 -3.98 3.85
CA GLN A 19 1.03 -4.81 3.59
C GLN A 19 0.47 -4.58 2.18
N VAL A 20 0.32 -3.32 1.76
CA VAL A 20 -0.17 -2.99 0.41
C VAL A 20 0.79 -3.51 -0.67
N VAL A 21 2.11 -3.30 -0.50
CA VAL A 21 3.13 -3.80 -1.44
C VAL A 21 3.07 -5.33 -1.55
N GLN A 22 3.01 -6.03 -0.41
CA GLN A 22 2.92 -7.50 -0.38
C GLN A 22 1.68 -8.00 -1.13
N MET A 23 0.51 -7.38 -0.93
CA MET A 23 -0.73 -7.77 -1.62
C MET A 23 -0.68 -7.47 -3.13
N LEU A 24 -0.01 -6.39 -3.55
CA LEU A 24 0.18 -6.04 -4.96
C LEU A 24 1.15 -6.96 -5.70
N GLN A 25 2.10 -7.57 -4.98
CA GLN A 25 3.11 -8.47 -5.53
C GLN A 25 2.70 -9.96 -5.50
N GLN A 26 1.51 -10.29 -4.99
CA GLN A 26 0.99 -11.66 -5.09
C GLN A 26 0.82 -12.07 -6.56
N ASP A 27 0.77 -13.38 -6.81
CA ASP A 27 0.50 -13.95 -8.13
C ASP A 27 -0.74 -14.88 -8.05
N PRO A 28 -1.91 -14.49 -8.60
CA PRO A 28 -2.17 -13.19 -9.23
C PRO A 28 -2.24 -12.03 -8.21
N PRO A 29 -1.97 -10.77 -8.63
CA PRO A 29 -2.05 -9.61 -7.75
C PRO A 29 -3.43 -9.44 -7.13
N VAL A 30 -3.49 -9.09 -5.84
CA VAL A 30 -4.79 -8.80 -5.21
C VAL A 30 -5.40 -7.54 -5.84
N PRO A 31 -6.68 -7.56 -6.27
CA PRO A 31 -7.32 -6.38 -6.84
C PRO A 31 -7.29 -5.19 -5.89
N ILE A 32 -6.95 -4.00 -6.40
CA ILE A 32 -6.86 -2.76 -5.59
C ILE A 32 -8.13 -2.49 -4.78
N ALA A 33 -9.30 -2.80 -5.34
CA ALA A 33 -10.58 -2.67 -4.64
C ALA A 33 -10.72 -3.61 -3.43
N GLN A 34 -10.13 -4.81 -3.48
CA GLN A 34 -10.06 -5.73 -2.35
C GLN A 34 -9.04 -5.23 -1.33
N ILE A 35 -7.84 -4.81 -1.74
CA ILE A 35 -6.83 -4.23 -0.85
C ILE A 35 -7.41 -3.03 -0.07
N ALA A 36 -8.14 -2.13 -0.74
CA ALA A 36 -8.76 -0.97 -0.11
C ALA A 36 -9.72 -1.36 1.04
N ARG A 37 -10.54 -2.40 0.81
CA ARG A 37 -11.47 -2.92 1.81
C ARG A 37 -10.75 -3.61 2.96
N THR A 38 -9.74 -4.43 2.67
CA THR A 38 -8.97 -5.16 3.69
C THR A 38 -8.14 -4.23 4.58
N ILE A 39 -7.48 -3.24 3.99
CA ILE A 39 -6.57 -2.34 4.68
C ILE A 39 -7.32 -1.17 5.37
N GLY A 40 -8.53 -0.85 4.92
CA GLY A 40 -9.28 0.31 5.41
C GLY A 40 -8.66 1.63 4.95
N THR A 41 -8.24 1.70 3.67
CA THR A 41 -7.72 2.92 3.05
C THR A 41 -8.35 3.17 1.69
N SER A 42 -8.24 4.40 1.16
CA SER A 42 -8.76 4.71 -0.16
C SER A 42 -7.97 4.02 -1.29
N ARG A 43 -8.64 3.73 -2.40
CA ARG A 43 -7.98 3.24 -3.63
C ARG A 43 -6.91 4.22 -4.12
N SER A 44 -7.17 5.54 -4.01
CA SER A 44 -6.21 6.59 -4.38
C SER A 44 -4.91 6.49 -3.59
N GLN A 45 -4.98 6.10 -2.31
CA GLN A 45 -3.80 5.89 -1.49
C GLN A 45 -3.00 4.64 -1.92
N ILE A 46 -3.69 3.58 -2.31
CA ILE A 46 -3.04 2.37 -2.86
C ILE A 46 -2.36 2.68 -4.20
N TYR A 47 -2.99 3.45 -5.08
CA TYR A 47 -2.34 3.89 -6.33
C TYR A 47 -1.08 4.74 -6.07
N ARG A 48 -1.08 5.59 -5.04
CA ARG A 48 0.12 6.35 -4.65
C ARG A 48 1.24 5.42 -4.17
N ILE A 49 0.91 4.40 -3.37
CA ILE A 49 1.87 3.40 -2.89
C ILE A 49 2.41 2.56 -4.06
N LYS A 50 1.52 2.11 -4.95
CA LYS A 50 1.87 1.37 -6.18
C LYS A 50 2.85 2.15 -7.04
N LYS A 51 2.49 3.40 -7.39
CA LYS A 51 3.34 4.32 -8.16
C LYS A 51 4.70 4.57 -7.49
N PHE A 52 4.72 4.73 -6.17
CA PHE A 52 5.95 4.96 -5.43
C PHE A 52 6.85 3.72 -5.38
N SER A 53 6.25 2.53 -5.36
CA SER A 53 6.98 1.24 -5.28
C SER A 53 7.38 0.68 -6.64
N ASN A 54 7.12 1.42 -7.74
CA ASN A 54 7.34 0.98 -9.12
C ASN A 54 6.66 -0.35 -9.47
N LEU A 55 5.45 -0.56 -8.94
CA LEU A 55 4.59 -1.72 -9.22
C LEU A 55 3.46 -1.36 -10.18
#